data_AF-A0A3D1U0X3-F1
#
_entry.id   AF-A0A3D1U0X3-F1
#
_cell.length_a   1.000
_cell.length_b   1.000
_cell.length_c   1.000
_cell.angle_alpha   90.00
_cell.angle_beta   90.00
_cell.angle_gamma   90.00
#
_symmetry.space_group_name_H-M   'P 1'
#
loop_
_entity.id
_entity.type
_entity.pdbx_description
1 polymer ?
#
loop_
_entity_poly.entity_id
_entity_poly.type
_entity_poly.pdbx_seq_one_letter_code
_entity_poly.pdbx_strand_id
1 'polypeptide(L)'
;MANMRVSNSISQLLTILFPPARRLAGPFHRRRPTFAQDPNRNLPPLPDPWRDERWFRGDFPPRAHNSVEVLHDGEEYFRDLYAALLSAKQRVTICGWSVTPRIPLLRGEDTASSVLADVLAEVSRRAEVFVLIWSGSPVLFAPTERTTEQARQKLLERAPSVKVALDDR
;
A
#
# COMPACT_ATOMS: atom_id res chain seq x y z
N MET A 1 51.39 -39.73 -26.23
CA MET A 1 50.97 -38.44 -26.80
C MET A 1 50.00 -37.78 -25.84
N ALA A 2 50.50 -36.80 -25.10
CA ALA A 2 49.75 -36.05 -24.09
C ALA A 2 48.88 -34.99 -24.78
N ASN A 3 47.60 -34.91 -24.43
CA ASN A 3 46.77 -33.76 -24.78
C ASN A 3 46.49 -32.94 -23.53
N MET A 4 46.94 -31.70 -23.62
CA MET A 4 47.02 -30.67 -22.60
C MET A 4 45.65 -30.01 -22.40
N ARG A 5 45.28 -29.79 -21.14
CA ARG A 5 44.15 -28.95 -20.72
C ARG A 5 44.34 -27.52 -21.22
N VAL A 6 43.28 -26.93 -21.78
CA VAL A 6 43.08 -25.47 -21.72
C VAL A 6 41.80 -25.23 -20.91
N SER A 7 42.01 -24.56 -19.79
CA SER A 7 41.02 -24.10 -18.84
C SER A 7 40.56 -22.68 -19.19
N ASN A 8 39.48 -22.28 -18.54
CA ASN A 8 39.09 -20.91 -18.16
C ASN A 8 38.17 -20.17 -19.12
N SER A 9 36.92 -19.94 -18.71
CA SER A 9 36.53 -18.92 -17.72
C SER A 9 36.40 -17.55 -18.37
N ILE A 10 35.39 -17.40 -19.22
CA ILE A 10 34.93 -16.10 -19.75
C ILE A 10 33.40 -15.95 -19.64
N SER A 11 32.63 -17.04 -19.55
CA SER A 11 31.16 -16.96 -19.51
C SER A 11 30.53 -16.51 -18.18
N GLN A 12 31.27 -16.48 -17.05
CA GLN A 12 30.66 -16.11 -15.76
C GLN A 12 30.83 -14.64 -15.36
N LEU A 13 31.67 -13.87 -16.06
CA LEU A 13 31.97 -12.48 -15.68
C LEU A 13 31.13 -11.42 -16.42
N LEU A 14 30.45 -11.78 -17.51
CA LEU A 14 29.57 -10.84 -18.23
C LEU A 14 28.15 -10.74 -17.67
N THR A 15 27.76 -11.61 -16.73
CA THR A 15 26.44 -11.55 -16.07
C THR A 15 26.38 -10.49 -14.96
N ILE A 16 27.53 -10.01 -14.48
CA ILE A 16 27.60 -9.08 -13.34
C ILE A 16 27.49 -7.60 -13.78
N LEU A 17 27.81 -7.28 -15.04
CA LEU A 17 27.89 -5.88 -15.49
C LEU A 17 26.67 -5.39 -16.30
N PHE A 18 25.84 -6.29 -16.82
CA PHE A 18 24.61 -5.93 -17.53
C PHE A 18 23.47 -6.87 -17.10
N PRO A 19 22.72 -6.56 -16.01
CA PRO A 19 21.48 -7.26 -15.76
C PRO A 19 20.58 -7.11 -17.01
N PRO A 20 19.85 -8.16 -17.43
CA PRO A 20 19.03 -8.10 -18.63
C PRO A 20 18.07 -6.92 -18.50
N ALA A 21 18.08 -6.02 -19.48
CA ALA A 21 17.20 -4.84 -19.56
C ALA A 21 15.70 -5.18 -19.35
N ARG A 22 15.32 -6.46 -19.45
CA ARG A 22 14.01 -6.99 -19.07
C ARG A 22 13.63 -6.83 -17.59
N ARG A 23 14.58 -6.67 -16.65
CA ARG A 23 14.25 -6.40 -15.23
C ARG A 23 14.02 -4.92 -14.91
N LEU A 24 14.50 -4.01 -15.76
CA LEU A 24 14.22 -2.57 -15.64
C LEU A 24 12.88 -2.19 -16.31
N ALA A 25 12.36 -3.07 -17.17
CA ALA A 25 11.06 -2.96 -17.81
C ALA A 25 10.02 -3.91 -17.17
N GLY A 26 9.97 -3.98 -15.83
CA GLY A 26 8.72 -4.36 -15.13
C GLY A 26 7.57 -3.44 -15.53
N PRO A 27 6.30 -3.78 -15.26
CA PRO A 27 5.14 -3.44 -16.09
C PRO A 27 4.73 -1.96 -16.03
N PHE A 28 5.58 -1.06 -16.52
CA PHE A 28 5.22 0.27 -17.01
C PHE A 28 4.31 0.18 -18.25
N HIS A 29 3.92 -1.04 -18.64
CA HIS A 29 2.90 -1.37 -19.63
C HIS A 29 1.59 -1.89 -19.01
N ARG A 30 1.25 -1.52 -17.77
CA ARG A 30 -0.18 -1.30 -17.51
C ARG A 30 -0.55 -0.07 -18.34
N ARG A 31 -0.99 -0.31 -19.58
CA ARG A 31 -1.68 0.71 -20.37
C ARG A 31 -2.69 1.34 -19.41
N ARG A 32 -2.48 2.59 -19.02
CA ARG A 32 -3.61 3.41 -18.55
C ARG A 32 -4.63 3.25 -19.66
N PRO A 33 -5.83 2.68 -19.43
CA PRO A 33 -6.89 2.85 -20.39
C PRO A 33 -6.94 4.35 -20.64
N THR A 34 -6.77 4.73 -21.90
CA THR A 34 -6.79 6.14 -22.28
C THR A 34 -8.03 6.72 -21.63
N PHE A 35 -7.87 7.75 -20.78
CA PHE A 35 -8.98 8.44 -20.08
C PHE A 35 -10.08 8.94 -21.04
N ALA A 36 -9.88 8.79 -22.35
CA ALA A 36 -10.79 9.10 -23.42
C ALA A 36 -12.05 8.21 -23.48
N GLN A 37 -12.07 7.03 -22.85
CA GLN A 37 -13.26 6.17 -22.89
C GLN A 37 -14.08 6.34 -21.61
N ASP A 38 -15.34 6.75 -21.78
CA ASP A 38 -16.32 6.80 -20.71
C ASP A 38 -16.38 5.44 -19.99
N PRO A 39 -16.08 5.36 -18.68
CA PRO A 39 -16.12 4.12 -17.93
C PRO A 39 -17.52 3.47 -17.90
N ASN A 40 -18.57 4.24 -18.20
CA ASN A 40 -19.95 3.78 -18.23
C ASN A 40 -20.40 3.24 -19.60
N ARG A 41 -19.58 3.36 -20.65
CA ARG A 41 -19.96 3.12 -22.06
C ARG A 41 -20.65 1.77 -22.30
N ASN A 42 -20.18 0.71 -21.64
CA ASN A 42 -20.67 -0.65 -21.84
C ASN A 42 -21.47 -1.17 -20.63
N LEU A 43 -21.85 -0.29 -19.71
CA LEU A 43 -22.53 -0.66 -18.48
C LEU A 43 -24.01 -0.25 -18.53
N PRO A 44 -24.93 -1.11 -18.05
CA PRO A 44 -26.34 -0.78 -18.02
C PRO A 44 -26.59 0.45 -17.13
N PRO A 45 -27.61 1.27 -17.42
CA PRO A 45 -27.95 2.40 -16.58
C PRO A 45 -28.32 1.94 -15.16
N LEU A 46 -27.91 2.73 -14.17
CA LEU A 46 -28.32 2.51 -12.78
C LEU A 46 -29.83 2.78 -12.60
N PRO A 47 -30.49 2.15 -11.61
CA PRO A 47 -31.90 2.41 -11.31
C PRO A 47 -32.10 3.81 -10.68
N ASP A 48 -33.34 4.28 -10.60
CA ASP A 48 -33.68 5.48 -9.82
C ASP A 48 -33.31 5.31 -8.34
N PRO A 49 -32.84 6.37 -7.65
CA PRO A 49 -32.65 7.76 -8.12
C PRO A 49 -31.28 8.01 -8.79
N TRP A 50 -30.53 6.97 -9.14
CA TRP A 50 -29.13 7.05 -9.57
C TRP A 50 -28.94 7.03 -11.09
N ARG A 51 -29.99 7.30 -11.89
CA ARG A 51 -29.93 7.28 -13.37
C ARG A 51 -28.96 8.28 -13.99
N ASP A 52 -28.49 9.27 -13.23
CA ASP A 52 -27.53 10.29 -13.69
C ASP A 52 -26.24 9.66 -14.23
N GLU A 53 -25.81 10.09 -15.42
CA GLU A 53 -24.64 9.53 -16.11
C GLU A 53 -23.31 9.81 -15.41
N ARG A 54 -23.27 10.75 -14.47
CA ARG A 54 -22.08 11.06 -13.66
C ARG A 54 -21.76 9.98 -12.64
N TRP A 55 -22.72 9.11 -12.31
CA TRP A 55 -22.46 7.97 -11.44
C TRP A 55 -21.68 6.89 -12.17
N PHE A 56 -20.68 6.33 -11.51
CA PHE A 56 -20.00 5.12 -11.99
C PHE A 56 -20.95 3.92 -11.89
N ARG A 57 -21.16 3.22 -13.01
CA ARG A 57 -22.16 2.13 -13.14
C ARG A 57 -21.61 0.73 -12.87
N GLY A 58 -20.35 0.62 -12.43
CA GLY A 58 -19.67 -0.65 -12.20
C GLY A 58 -19.98 -1.28 -10.84
N ASP A 59 -18.99 -1.99 -10.30
CA ASP A 59 -19.14 -2.90 -9.15
C ASP A 59 -19.53 -2.22 -7.82
N PHE A 60 -19.46 -0.89 -7.74
CA PHE A 60 -19.76 -0.12 -6.53
C PHE A 60 -20.91 0.85 -6.80
N PRO A 61 -22.17 0.39 -6.76
CA PRO A 61 -23.31 1.26 -7.00
C PRO A 61 -23.43 2.33 -5.90
N PRO A 62 -24.01 3.51 -6.22
CA PRO A 62 -24.24 4.55 -5.24
C PRO A 62 -25.12 4.05 -4.08
N ARG A 63 -24.84 4.53 -2.87
CA ARG A 63 -25.57 4.16 -1.65
C ARG A 63 -26.22 5.41 -1.06
N ALA A 64 -27.52 5.34 -0.83
CA ALA A 64 -28.23 6.36 -0.08
C ALA A 64 -27.84 6.30 1.40
N HIS A 65 -28.13 7.38 2.13
CA HIS A 65 -28.02 7.43 3.60
C HIS A 65 -26.60 7.19 4.15
N ASN A 66 -25.57 7.44 3.35
CA ASN A 66 -24.21 7.53 3.89
C ASN A 66 -24.06 8.80 4.73
N SER A 67 -23.36 8.71 5.85
CA SER A 67 -22.77 9.86 6.51
C SER A 67 -21.37 10.06 5.96
N VAL A 68 -21.07 11.26 5.46
CA VAL A 68 -19.75 11.60 4.93
C VAL A 68 -19.27 12.84 5.66
N GLU A 69 -18.10 12.72 6.28
CA GLU A 69 -17.41 13.82 6.93
C GLU A 69 -16.17 14.16 6.12
N VAL A 70 -15.99 15.44 5.81
CA VAL A 70 -14.82 15.94 5.10
C VAL A 70 -13.82 16.41 6.14
N LEU A 71 -12.70 15.70 6.24
CA LEU A 71 -11.60 16.07 7.12
C LEU A 71 -10.62 16.94 6.34
N HIS A 72 -10.39 18.15 6.83
CA HIS A 72 -9.43 19.06 6.27
C HIS A 72 -8.08 18.77 6.93
N ASP A 73 -7.02 18.69 6.13
CA ASP A 73 -5.64 18.48 6.57
C ASP A 73 -5.34 17.15 7.32
N GLY A 74 -4.11 17.06 7.84
CA GLY A 74 -3.62 15.86 8.51
C GLY A 74 -3.92 15.81 10.01
N GLU A 75 -4.15 16.93 10.67
CA GLU A 75 -4.47 16.97 12.09
C GLU A 75 -5.88 16.42 12.35
N GLU A 76 -6.88 16.87 11.60
CA GLU A 76 -8.24 16.34 11.72
C GLU A 76 -8.28 14.86 11.36
N TYR A 77 -7.63 14.49 10.25
CA TYR A 77 -7.53 13.10 9.80
C TYR A 77 -6.87 12.20 10.85
N PHE A 78 -5.71 12.56 11.40
CA PHE A 78 -5.02 11.68 12.34
C PHE A 78 -5.71 11.60 13.71
N ARG A 79 -6.38 12.68 14.14
CA ARG A 79 -7.23 12.66 15.33
C ARG A 79 -8.41 11.70 15.17
N ASP A 80 -9.12 11.77 14.05
CA ASP A 80 -10.24 10.87 13.78
C ASP A 80 -9.77 9.43 13.60
N LEU A 81 -8.66 9.21 12.86
CA LEU A 81 -8.04 7.90 12.70
C LEU A 81 -7.68 7.28 14.06
N TYR A 82 -7.11 8.05 14.98
CA TYR A 82 -6.77 7.56 16.32
C TYR A 82 -8.02 7.08 17.07
N ALA A 83 -9.10 7.88 17.07
CA ALA A 83 -10.36 7.52 17.70
C ALA A 83 -11.02 6.28 17.04
N ALA A 84 -11.01 6.21 15.71
CA ALA A 84 -11.54 5.08 14.94
C ALA A 84 -10.78 3.78 15.25
N LEU A 85 -9.44 3.83 15.30
CA LEU A 85 -8.62 2.68 15.66
C LEU A 85 -8.93 2.19 17.08
N LEU A 86 -9.01 3.09 18.06
CA LEU A 86 -9.31 2.70 19.43
C LEU A 86 -10.73 2.13 19.60
N SER A 87 -11.69 2.61 18.83
CA SER A 87 -13.07 2.10 18.89
C SER A 87 -13.27 0.76 18.16
N ALA A 88 -12.34 0.35 17.30
CA ALA A 88 -12.43 -0.88 16.51
C ALA A 88 -12.67 -2.14 17.37
N LYS A 89 -13.61 -2.98 16.92
CA LYS A 89 -14.08 -4.18 17.66
C LYS A 89 -13.82 -5.52 16.96
N GLN A 90 -13.63 -5.52 15.65
CA GLN A 90 -13.56 -6.78 14.88
C GLN A 90 -12.38 -6.79 13.93
N ARG A 91 -12.25 -5.77 13.08
CA ARG A 91 -11.22 -5.71 12.05
C ARG A 91 -10.79 -4.29 11.74
N VAL A 92 -9.50 -4.13 11.49
CA VAL A 92 -8.88 -2.94 10.90
C VAL A 92 -8.12 -3.37 9.66
N THR A 93 -8.36 -2.70 8.54
CA THR A 93 -7.61 -2.89 7.29
C THR A 93 -7.03 -1.56 6.87
N ILE A 94 -5.71 -1.50 6.73
CA ILE A 94 -4.98 -0.32 6.30
C ILE A 94 -4.28 -0.66 4.97
N CYS A 95 -4.52 0.15 3.95
CA CYS A 95 -3.81 0.08 2.68
C CYS A 95 -3.13 1.42 2.44
N GLY A 96 -1.81 1.40 2.22
CA GLY A 96 -1.05 2.64 2.09
C GLY A 96 0.07 2.53 1.07
N TRP A 97 0.28 3.60 0.31
CA TRP A 97 1.45 3.76 -0.53
C TRP A 97 2.74 3.85 0.30
N SER A 98 2.65 4.46 1.49
CA SER A 98 3.72 4.48 2.48
C SER A 98 3.10 4.42 3.87
N VAL A 99 3.75 3.72 4.80
CA VAL A 99 3.36 3.65 6.21
C VAL A 99 4.58 4.04 7.04
N THR A 100 4.38 4.96 7.99
CA THR A 100 5.42 5.37 8.94
C THR A 100 5.05 4.83 10.32
N PRO A 101 5.60 3.69 10.78
CA PRO A 101 5.15 3.05 12.01
C PRO A 101 5.32 3.91 13.27
N ARG A 102 6.31 4.81 13.26
CA ARG A 102 6.64 5.67 14.41
C ARG A 102 5.97 7.04 14.39
N ILE A 103 5.03 7.28 13.48
CA ILE A 103 4.34 8.58 13.44
C ILE A 103 3.38 8.66 14.65
N PRO A 104 3.44 9.73 15.45
CA PRO A 104 2.39 10.02 16.42
C PRO A 104 1.15 10.54 15.68
N LEU A 105 -0.01 9.96 15.99
CA LEU A 105 -1.30 10.35 15.41
C LEU A 105 -1.83 11.64 16.04
N LEU A 106 -1.53 11.89 17.32
CA LEU A 106 -1.86 13.14 17.98
C LEU A 106 -0.63 14.06 18.06
N ARG A 107 -0.87 15.36 18.22
CA ARG A 107 0.16 16.39 18.40
C ARG A 107 0.05 16.98 19.82
N GLY A 108 1.16 17.53 20.33
CA GLY A 108 1.23 18.07 21.68
C GLY A 108 1.70 17.05 22.73
N GLU A 109 1.13 17.11 23.94
CA GLU A 109 1.59 16.32 25.10
C GLU A 109 1.34 14.81 24.93
N ASP A 110 0.28 14.42 24.19
CA ASP A 110 -0.14 13.03 24.00
C ASP A 110 0.51 12.31 22.79
N THR A 111 1.65 12.80 22.32
CA THR A 111 2.34 12.20 21.15
C THR A 111 2.84 10.79 21.41
N ALA A 112 3.31 10.49 22.63
CA ALA A 112 3.88 9.19 22.96
C ALA A 112 2.84 8.06 22.97
N SER A 113 1.61 8.34 23.41
CA SER A 113 0.51 7.35 23.50
C SER A 113 -0.21 7.12 22.16
N SER A 114 0.12 7.92 21.14
CA SER A 114 -0.55 7.92 19.85
C SER A 114 0.35 7.45 18.70
N VAL A 115 1.50 6.86 19.00
CA VAL A 115 2.38 6.27 17.98
C VAL A 115 1.66 5.14 17.25
N LEU A 116 1.54 5.24 15.93
CA LEU A 116 0.75 4.31 15.10
C LEU A 116 1.05 2.84 15.40
N ALA A 117 2.32 2.42 15.46
CA ALA A 117 2.67 1.03 15.72
C ALA A 117 2.20 0.55 17.10
N ASP A 118 2.33 1.39 18.13
CA ASP A 118 1.91 1.05 19.49
C ASP A 118 0.37 1.00 19.59
N VAL A 119 -0.33 1.91 18.88
CA VAL A 119 -1.81 1.89 18.76
C VAL A 119 -2.29 0.63 18.04
N LEU A 120 -1.64 0.24 16.93
CA LEU A 120 -2.02 -0.98 16.22
C LEU A 120 -1.72 -2.24 17.05
N ALA A 121 -0.63 -2.26 17.82
CA ALA A 121 -0.35 -3.34 18.76
C ALA A 121 -1.48 -3.47 19.78
N GLU A 122 -1.93 -2.35 20.35
CA GLU A 122 -3.04 -2.29 21.29
C GLU A 122 -4.34 -2.83 20.69
N VAL A 123 -4.71 -2.34 19.50
CA VAL A 123 -5.93 -2.74 18.80
C VAL A 123 -5.89 -4.22 18.41
N SER A 124 -4.72 -4.73 18.04
CA SER A 124 -4.55 -6.15 17.65
C SER A 124 -4.87 -7.15 18.76
N ARG A 125 -4.92 -6.70 20.04
CA ARG A 125 -5.35 -7.53 21.17
C ARG A 125 -6.84 -7.87 21.16
N ARG A 126 -7.65 -7.11 20.42
CA ARG A 126 -9.13 -7.24 20.39
C ARG A 126 -9.74 -7.29 19.00
N ALA A 127 -9.00 -6.91 17.96
CA ALA A 127 -9.47 -6.90 16.57
C ALA A 127 -8.39 -7.44 15.64
N GLU A 128 -8.79 -8.05 14.52
CA GLU A 128 -7.83 -8.44 13.49
C GLU A 128 -7.29 -7.21 12.76
N VAL A 129 -5.96 -7.07 12.69
CA VAL A 129 -5.34 -5.93 12.00
C VAL A 129 -4.57 -6.42 10.78
N PHE A 130 -4.92 -5.88 9.62
CA PHE A 130 -4.27 -6.14 8.34
C PHE A 130 -3.69 -4.85 7.79
N VAL A 131 -2.42 -4.88 7.39
CA VAL A 131 -1.73 -3.74 6.78
C VAL A 131 -1.11 -4.17 5.45
N LEU A 132 -1.56 -3.57 4.36
CA LEU A 132 -1.00 -3.73 3.03
C LEU A 132 -0.21 -2.47 2.65
N ILE A 133 1.07 -2.64 2.34
CA ILE A 133 1.96 -1.55 1.97
C ILE A 133 2.44 -1.75 0.53
N TRP A 134 2.44 -0.69 -0.28
CA TRP A 134 3.10 -0.75 -1.58
C TRP A 134 4.58 -1.09 -1.42
N SER A 135 5.07 -2.09 -2.16
CA SER A 135 6.41 -2.69 -2.08
C SER A 135 7.56 -1.72 -2.33
N GLY A 136 7.28 -0.52 -2.81
CA GLY A 136 8.28 0.52 -3.02
C GLY A 136 8.88 0.53 -4.43
N SER A 137 9.55 1.64 -4.76
CA SER A 137 10.29 1.79 -6.00
C SER A 137 11.65 1.09 -5.89
N PRO A 138 12.14 0.43 -6.96
CA PRO A 138 13.49 -0.12 -6.95
C PRO A 138 14.56 0.99 -6.93
N VAL A 139 14.33 2.13 -7.61
CA VAL A 139 15.36 3.19 -7.77
C VAL A 139 14.85 4.61 -8.08
N LEU A 140 13.56 4.82 -8.42
CA LEU A 140 13.13 6.07 -9.07
C LEU A 140 12.50 7.11 -8.14
N PHE A 141 11.84 6.68 -7.05
CA PHE A 141 11.15 7.58 -6.12
C PHE A 141 10.93 6.91 -4.75
N ALA A 142 10.78 7.70 -3.70
CA ALA A 142 10.44 7.18 -2.36
C ALA A 142 8.96 6.75 -2.31
N PRO A 143 8.56 5.82 -1.43
CA PRO A 143 9.44 4.95 -0.65
C PRO A 143 10.17 3.95 -1.55
N THR A 144 11.44 3.71 -1.22
CA THR A 144 12.21 2.63 -1.85
C THR A 144 11.78 1.29 -1.26
N GLU A 145 12.05 0.18 -1.96
CA GLU A 145 11.84 -1.17 -1.42
C GLU A 145 12.47 -1.35 -0.04
N ARG A 146 13.71 -0.89 0.13
CA ARG A 146 14.42 -0.95 1.41
C ARG A 146 13.67 -0.16 2.48
N THR A 147 13.17 1.02 2.17
CA THR A 147 12.42 1.86 3.11
C THR A 147 11.10 1.21 3.51
N THR A 148 10.38 0.63 2.54
CA THR A 148 9.13 -0.10 2.78
C THR A 148 9.38 -1.32 3.67
N GLU A 149 10.41 -2.12 3.38
CA GLU A 149 10.75 -3.30 4.18
C GLU A 149 11.16 -2.92 5.61
N GLN A 150 11.91 -1.82 5.77
CA GLN A 150 12.22 -1.28 7.10
C GLN A 150 10.97 -0.81 7.86
N ALA A 151 9.99 -0.23 7.18
CA ALA A 151 8.73 0.14 7.78
C ALA A 151 7.94 -1.11 8.23
N ARG A 152 7.87 -2.14 7.39
CA ARG A 152 7.26 -3.44 7.73
C ARG A 152 7.93 -4.04 8.97
N GLN A 153 9.25 -4.12 8.98
CA GLN A 153 10.02 -4.69 10.09
C GLN A 153 9.78 -3.92 11.40
N LYS A 154 9.86 -2.58 11.37
CA LYS A 154 9.59 -1.74 12.56
C LYS A 154 8.17 -1.89 13.08
N LEU A 155 7.20 -2.09 12.19
CA LEU A 155 5.82 -2.35 12.58
C LEU A 155 5.69 -3.71 13.28
N LEU A 156 6.28 -4.77 12.71
CA LEU A 156 6.22 -6.12 13.29
C LEU A 156 6.99 -6.24 14.61
N GLU A 157 8.09 -5.50 14.78
CA GLU A 157 8.83 -5.43 16.04
C GLU A 157 7.98 -4.87 17.19
N ARG A 158 7.08 -3.92 16.89
CA ARG A 158 6.21 -3.27 17.89
C ARG A 158 4.84 -3.92 18.02
N ALA A 159 4.32 -4.45 16.93
CA ALA A 159 2.98 -5.00 16.82
C ALA A 159 3.02 -6.39 16.14
N PRO A 160 3.59 -7.41 16.80
CA PRO A 160 3.84 -8.72 16.18
C PRO A 160 2.57 -9.49 15.78
N SER A 161 1.41 -9.16 16.37
CA SER A 161 0.12 -9.75 16.03
C SER A 161 -0.55 -9.12 14.79
N VAL A 162 0.00 -8.02 14.27
CA VAL A 162 -0.51 -7.37 13.06
C VAL A 162 -0.07 -8.17 11.82
N LYS A 163 -1.00 -8.43 10.91
CA LYS A 163 -0.72 -9.11 9.64
C LYS A 163 -0.28 -8.07 8.61
N VAL A 164 1.01 -8.02 8.31
CA VAL A 164 1.58 -7.05 7.37
C VAL A 164 2.01 -7.74 6.07
N ALA A 165 1.52 -7.24 4.94
CA ALA A 165 1.91 -7.67 3.61
C ALA A 165 2.46 -6.49 2.79
N LEU A 166 3.38 -6.80 1.88
CA LEU A 166 3.77 -5.89 0.81
C LEU A 166 3.02 -6.29 -0.45
N ASP A 167 2.67 -5.33 -1.31
CA ASP A 167 1.99 -5.66 -2.56
C ASP A 167 2.87 -6.52 -3.48
N ASP A 168 2.23 -7.48 -4.16
CA ASP A 168 2.89 -8.29 -5.17
C ASP A 168 3.06 -7.47 -6.45
N ARG A 169 4.22 -7.63 -7.10
CA ARG A 169 4.53 -6.96 -8.37
C ARG A 169 3.85 -7.61 -9.58
#